data_AF-A0A520HFI0-F1
#
_entry.id   AF-A0A520HFI0-F1
#
_cell.length_a   1.000
_cell.length_b   1.000
_cell.length_c   1.000
_cell.angle_alpha   90.00
_cell.angle_beta   90.00
_cell.angle_gamma   90.00
#
_symmetry.space_group_name_H-M   'P 1'
#
loop_
_entity.id
_entity.type
_entity.pdbx_description
1 polymer ?
#
loop_
_entity_poly.entity_id
_entity_poly.type
_entity_poly.pdbx_seq_one_letter_code
_entity_poly.pdbx_strand_id
1 'polypeptide(L)'
;PIDTYTQDDVTQLARVFTGLVPAISDVTNPEYHKLPMVMNNTFHEAGPSKVLGVMIAGSDGMTGIKIALDTIFAHPNVPPFIGCQLIQRLVTSNPSPAYVGRVAAVFADNGAGVRGDMKAVIRAILLDAEARSEDALASPGAGKLREPVMRLTAWARLCNVTSPSNAWAIGDTSNPSTRLGQGMGRSPTVFNFFRPGYSPAGTPIAAAGLVAPEFQITNEQSVIAYVNFMYTLVANGIGDTKADYTALQSLAGDSAVLVTELNLVLAAGQLTAATQTAIRDAVDSIPATATNAAVNRVGIALMLTLASPEFMVVK
;
A
#
# COMPACT_ATOMS: atom_id res chain seq x y z
N PRO A 1 -2.40 -18.25 -16.55
CA PRO A 1 -1.14 -17.77 -17.18
C PRO A 1 -0.20 -18.96 -17.39
N ILE A 2 0.59 -18.95 -18.46
CA ILE A 2 1.65 -19.93 -18.69
C ILE A 2 2.96 -19.23 -18.37
N ASP A 3 3.79 -19.84 -17.53
CA ASP A 3 5.07 -19.27 -17.14
C ASP A 3 5.98 -19.16 -18.38
N THR A 4 6.61 -18.00 -18.55
CA THR A 4 7.57 -17.76 -19.65
C THR A 4 9.00 -18.11 -19.28
N TYR A 5 9.17 -18.85 -18.18
CA TYR A 5 10.45 -19.32 -17.67
C TYR A 5 10.28 -20.78 -17.25
N THR A 6 11.40 -21.49 -17.23
CA THR A 6 11.47 -22.89 -16.81
C THR A 6 12.12 -23.01 -15.44
N GLN A 7 12.06 -24.21 -14.85
CA GLN A 7 12.83 -24.49 -13.64
C GLN A 7 14.34 -24.31 -13.86
N ASP A 8 14.84 -24.58 -15.08
CA ASP A 8 16.25 -24.33 -15.41
C ASP A 8 16.57 -22.83 -15.31
N ASP A 9 15.73 -21.94 -15.86
CA ASP A 9 15.92 -20.49 -15.75
C ASP A 9 15.99 -20.04 -14.28
N VAL A 10 15.15 -20.59 -13.40
CA VAL A 10 15.19 -20.31 -11.95
C VAL A 10 16.49 -20.77 -11.33
N THR A 11 16.93 -22.00 -11.64
CA THR A 11 18.19 -22.55 -11.14
C THR A 11 19.38 -21.73 -11.63
N GLN A 12 19.43 -21.39 -12.92
CA GLN A 12 20.51 -20.57 -13.48
C GLN A 12 20.52 -19.16 -12.89
N LEU A 13 19.37 -18.54 -12.68
CA LEU A 13 19.29 -17.24 -12.01
C LEU A 13 19.78 -17.32 -10.56
N ALA A 14 19.41 -18.36 -9.81
CA ALA A 14 19.85 -18.53 -8.43
C ALA A 14 21.39 -18.62 -8.30
N ARG A 15 22.06 -19.28 -9.25
CA ARG A 15 23.53 -19.37 -9.31
C ARG A 15 24.19 -17.99 -9.37
N VAL A 16 23.63 -17.07 -10.16
CA VAL A 16 24.11 -15.69 -10.30
C VAL A 16 24.10 -14.91 -8.98
N PHE A 17 23.13 -15.18 -8.10
CA PHE A 17 22.97 -14.46 -6.83
C PHE A 17 23.72 -15.07 -5.64
N THR A 18 24.44 -16.18 -5.86
CA THR A 18 25.29 -16.77 -4.80
C THR A 18 26.40 -15.81 -4.39
N GLY A 19 26.75 -15.81 -3.10
CA GLY A 19 27.85 -14.99 -2.57
C GLY A 19 27.49 -13.60 -2.08
N LEU A 20 26.24 -13.13 -2.23
CA LEU A 20 25.79 -11.89 -1.59
C LEU A 20 25.75 -12.04 -0.06
N VAL A 21 26.45 -11.15 0.64
CA VAL A 21 26.48 -11.07 2.10
C VAL A 21 26.23 -9.63 2.58
N PRO A 22 25.77 -9.43 3.83
CA PRO A 22 25.73 -8.09 4.43
C PRO A 22 27.10 -7.39 4.37
N ALA A 23 27.11 -6.09 4.09
CA ALA A 23 28.36 -5.30 4.04
C ALA A 23 29.09 -5.23 5.40
N ILE A 24 28.33 -5.34 6.49
CA ILE A 24 28.84 -5.36 7.86
C ILE A 24 28.21 -6.52 8.63
N SER A 25 28.88 -7.02 9.67
CA SER A 25 28.42 -8.18 10.45
C SER A 25 27.67 -7.81 11.73
N ASP A 26 27.79 -6.56 12.20
CA ASP A 26 27.15 -6.12 13.43
C ASP A 26 25.66 -5.81 13.20
N VAL A 27 24.80 -6.76 13.58
CA VAL A 27 23.34 -6.65 13.47
C VAL A 27 22.72 -5.60 14.39
N THR A 28 23.47 -5.11 15.40
CA THR A 28 22.98 -4.05 16.29
C THR A 28 23.18 -2.66 15.71
N ASN A 29 24.09 -2.53 14.73
CA ASN A 29 24.29 -1.31 14.00
C ASN A 29 23.17 -1.12 12.96
N PRO A 30 22.41 0.00 13.00
CA PRO A 30 21.35 0.27 12.02
C PRO A 30 21.82 0.24 10.56
N GLU A 31 23.10 0.50 10.29
CA GLU A 31 23.69 0.44 8.95
C GLU A 31 23.65 -0.98 8.35
N TYR A 32 23.55 -2.02 9.18
CA TYR A 32 23.43 -3.42 8.74
C TYR A 32 22.25 -3.63 7.79
N HIS A 33 21.14 -2.91 8.03
CA HIS A 33 19.92 -2.98 7.23
C HIS A 33 19.84 -1.92 6.11
N LYS A 34 20.79 -0.98 6.06
CA LYS A 34 20.78 0.14 5.09
C LYS A 34 21.82 -0.02 3.98
N LEU A 35 22.97 -0.59 4.31
CA LEU A 35 24.05 -0.74 3.34
C LEU A 35 23.69 -1.83 2.32
N PRO A 36 24.02 -1.62 1.03
CA PRO A 36 23.88 -2.67 0.02
C PRO A 36 24.67 -3.91 0.41
N MET A 37 24.13 -5.09 0.09
CA MET A 37 24.89 -6.33 0.19
C MET A 37 26.11 -6.28 -0.73
N VAL A 38 27.18 -6.96 -0.32
CA VAL A 38 28.45 -7.05 -1.06
C VAL A 38 28.69 -8.49 -1.51
N MET A 39 29.47 -8.63 -2.58
CA MET A 39 29.84 -9.95 -3.10
C MET A 39 31.02 -10.52 -2.32
N ASN A 40 30.84 -11.74 -1.80
CA ASN A 40 31.90 -12.56 -1.24
C ASN A 40 32.23 -13.70 -2.20
N ASN A 41 33.37 -13.59 -2.87
CA ASN A 41 33.80 -14.53 -3.90
C ASN A 41 34.05 -15.96 -3.37
N THR A 42 34.32 -16.13 -2.08
CA THR A 42 34.48 -17.46 -1.47
C THR A 42 33.16 -18.24 -1.44
N PHE A 43 32.02 -17.53 -1.41
CA PHE A 43 30.68 -18.12 -1.40
C PHE A 43 29.97 -17.99 -2.76
N HIS A 44 30.63 -17.39 -3.75
CA HIS A 44 30.08 -17.19 -5.08
C HIS A 44 30.39 -18.38 -5.99
N GLU A 45 29.39 -18.85 -6.71
CA GLU A 45 29.56 -19.84 -7.76
C GLU A 45 30.00 -19.16 -9.07
N ALA A 46 31.30 -19.15 -9.33
CA ALA A 46 31.90 -18.47 -10.49
C ALA A 46 31.67 -19.16 -11.85
N GLY A 47 30.82 -20.21 -11.91
CA GLY A 47 30.52 -20.93 -13.14
C GLY A 47 29.67 -20.11 -14.12
N PRO A 48 29.73 -20.38 -15.43
CA PRO A 48 28.86 -19.73 -16.39
C PRO A 48 27.38 -20.08 -16.10
N SER A 49 26.51 -19.10 -16.30
CA SER A 49 25.06 -19.24 -16.11
C SER A 49 24.30 -18.67 -17.30
N LYS A 50 23.06 -19.12 -17.52
CA LYS A 50 22.20 -18.65 -18.61
C LYS A 50 20.87 -18.15 -18.07
N VAL A 51 20.57 -16.87 -18.23
CA VAL A 51 19.34 -16.26 -17.73
C VAL A 51 18.49 -15.83 -18.93
N LEU A 52 17.31 -16.43 -19.11
CA LEU A 52 16.34 -16.06 -20.16
C LEU A 52 16.98 -15.97 -21.57
N GLY A 53 17.86 -16.92 -21.89
CA GLY A 53 18.58 -16.95 -23.17
C GLY A 53 19.94 -16.25 -23.18
N VAL A 54 20.23 -15.37 -22.23
CA VAL A 54 21.48 -14.59 -22.15
C VAL A 54 22.53 -15.33 -21.34
N MET A 55 23.73 -15.51 -21.92
CA MET A 55 24.87 -16.10 -21.24
C MET A 55 25.58 -15.07 -20.36
N ILE A 56 25.88 -15.47 -19.13
CA ILE A 56 26.72 -14.72 -18.20
C ILE A 56 28.03 -15.49 -18.10
N ALA A 57 29.10 -14.90 -18.65
CA ALA A 57 30.45 -15.40 -18.46
C ALA A 57 30.79 -15.24 -16.96
N GLY A 58 31.04 -16.35 -16.28
CA GLY A 58 31.31 -16.34 -14.85
C GLY A 58 32.57 -15.56 -14.47
N SER A 59 32.88 -15.50 -13.18
CA SER A 59 34.04 -14.90 -12.46
C SER A 59 33.81 -13.60 -11.70
N ASP A 60 32.91 -12.70 -12.14
CA ASP A 60 32.53 -11.51 -11.35
C ASP A 60 31.03 -11.55 -11.03
N GLY A 61 30.71 -11.87 -9.78
CA GLY A 61 29.33 -12.03 -9.33
C GLY A 61 28.50 -10.76 -9.43
N MET A 62 29.06 -9.57 -9.16
CA MET A 62 28.30 -8.31 -9.27
C MET A 62 28.01 -7.95 -10.72
N THR A 63 28.97 -8.18 -11.63
CA THR A 63 28.73 -8.05 -13.06
C THR A 63 27.68 -9.06 -13.54
N GLY A 64 27.72 -10.30 -13.06
CA GLY A 64 26.70 -11.31 -13.36
C GLY A 64 25.29 -10.88 -12.93
N ILE A 65 25.14 -10.39 -11.69
CA ILE A 65 23.87 -9.87 -11.17
C ILE A 65 23.38 -8.72 -12.05
N LYS A 66 24.25 -7.77 -12.42
CA LYS A 66 23.89 -6.67 -13.31
C LYS A 66 23.35 -7.17 -14.64
N ILE A 67 24.03 -8.09 -15.31
CA ILE A 67 23.59 -8.66 -16.60
C ILE A 67 22.23 -9.38 -16.44
N ALA A 68 22.05 -10.15 -15.37
CA ALA A 68 20.78 -10.83 -15.10
C ALA A 68 19.63 -9.85 -14.90
N LEU A 69 19.83 -8.81 -14.09
CA LEU A 69 18.84 -7.78 -13.83
C LEU A 69 18.51 -6.96 -15.09
N ASP A 70 19.52 -6.57 -15.88
CA ASP A 70 19.33 -5.87 -17.15
C ASP A 70 18.53 -6.73 -18.14
N THR A 71 18.82 -8.04 -18.19
CA THR A 71 18.10 -9.01 -19.03
C THR A 71 16.62 -9.10 -18.63
N ILE A 72 16.35 -9.24 -17.32
CA ILE A 72 14.97 -9.27 -16.81
C ILE A 72 14.26 -7.95 -17.13
N PHE A 73 14.89 -6.81 -16.84
CA PHE A 73 14.31 -5.48 -17.08
C PHE A 73 13.97 -5.23 -18.56
N ALA A 74 14.80 -5.73 -19.47
CA ALA A 74 14.58 -5.65 -20.92
C ALA A 74 13.46 -6.59 -21.41
N HIS A 75 13.05 -7.59 -20.62
CA HIS A 75 12.07 -8.58 -21.06
C HIS A 75 10.70 -7.95 -21.37
N PRO A 76 10.01 -8.36 -22.46
CA PRO A 76 8.74 -7.75 -22.90
C PRO A 76 7.58 -7.93 -21.92
N ASN A 77 7.66 -8.92 -21.02
CA ASN A 77 6.63 -9.13 -19.98
C ASN A 77 6.78 -8.20 -18.77
N VAL A 78 7.94 -7.55 -18.56
CA VAL A 78 8.13 -6.66 -17.40
C VAL A 78 7.21 -5.44 -17.43
N PRO A 79 7.06 -4.69 -18.54
CA PRO A 79 6.17 -3.53 -18.60
C PRO A 79 4.71 -3.84 -18.22
N PRO A 80 4.01 -4.84 -18.81
CA PRO A 80 2.64 -5.14 -18.42
C PRO A 80 2.55 -5.74 -17.02
N PHE A 81 3.53 -6.55 -16.60
CA PHE A 81 3.54 -7.11 -15.25
C PHE A 81 3.64 -6.03 -14.18
N ILE A 82 4.68 -5.19 -14.25
CA ILE A 82 4.89 -4.09 -13.29
C ILE A 82 3.78 -3.05 -13.40
N GLY A 83 3.33 -2.72 -14.61
CA GLY A 83 2.22 -1.80 -14.84
C GLY A 83 0.95 -2.26 -14.12
N CYS A 84 0.54 -3.52 -14.30
CA CYS A 84 -0.61 -4.09 -13.60
C CYS A 84 -0.46 -4.00 -12.07
N GLN A 85 0.70 -4.42 -11.53
CA GLN A 85 0.95 -4.38 -10.10
C GLN A 85 0.88 -2.96 -9.51
N LEU A 86 1.48 -1.98 -10.20
CA LEU A 86 1.46 -0.59 -9.75
C LEU A 86 0.05 -0.01 -9.80
N ILE A 87 -0.74 -0.31 -10.84
CA ILE A 87 -2.14 0.11 -10.91
C ILE A 87 -2.94 -0.51 -9.76
N GLN A 88 -2.74 -1.80 -9.46
CA GLN A 88 -3.37 -2.47 -8.32
C GLN A 88 -3.05 -1.80 -6.98
N ARG A 89 -1.82 -1.31 -6.81
CA ARG A 89 -1.41 -0.63 -5.58
C ARG A 89 -1.91 0.81 -5.49
N LEU A 90 -2.01 1.51 -6.61
CA LEU A 90 -2.28 2.94 -6.64
C LEU A 90 -3.75 3.31 -6.88
N VAL A 91 -4.48 2.51 -7.65
CA VAL A 91 -5.81 2.90 -8.18
C VAL A 91 -6.88 1.83 -7.93
N THR A 92 -6.78 0.66 -8.55
CA THR A 92 -7.86 -0.34 -8.51
C THR A 92 -7.33 -1.77 -8.60
N SER A 93 -7.96 -2.70 -7.90
CA SER A 93 -7.57 -4.11 -7.90
C SER A 93 -7.76 -4.80 -9.26
N ASN A 94 -8.65 -4.30 -10.12
CA ASN A 94 -9.06 -4.96 -11.36
C ASN A 94 -8.96 -4.01 -12.58
N PRO A 95 -7.76 -3.54 -12.94
CA PRO A 95 -7.61 -2.65 -14.10
C PRO A 95 -7.90 -3.35 -15.42
N SER A 96 -8.45 -2.63 -16.39
CA SER A 96 -8.67 -3.20 -17.71
C SER A 96 -7.36 -3.55 -18.43
N PRO A 97 -7.36 -4.54 -19.34
CA PRO A 97 -6.20 -4.82 -20.18
C PRO A 97 -5.73 -3.61 -21.00
N ALA A 98 -6.66 -2.73 -21.40
CA ALA A 98 -6.34 -1.52 -22.15
C ALA A 98 -5.57 -0.50 -21.28
N TYR A 99 -5.96 -0.35 -20.02
CA TYR A 99 -5.26 0.51 -19.07
C TYR A 99 -3.85 -0.03 -18.78
N VAL A 100 -3.72 -1.33 -18.51
CA VAL A 100 -2.40 -1.98 -18.34
C VAL A 100 -1.54 -1.78 -19.60
N GLY A 101 -2.11 -1.93 -20.80
CA GLY A 101 -1.42 -1.74 -22.07
C GLY A 101 -0.88 -0.32 -22.26
N ARG A 102 -1.65 0.72 -21.92
CA ARG A 102 -1.21 2.12 -22.00
C ARG A 102 -0.05 2.40 -21.04
N VAL A 103 -0.14 1.94 -19.79
CA VAL A 103 0.93 2.08 -18.79
C VAL A 103 2.18 1.29 -19.20
N ALA A 104 2.00 0.10 -19.75
CA ALA A 104 3.10 -0.72 -20.26
C ALA A 104 3.84 -0.04 -21.42
N ALA A 105 3.12 0.65 -22.32
CA ALA A 105 3.73 1.41 -23.40
C ALA A 105 4.61 2.56 -22.85
N VAL A 106 4.12 3.30 -21.86
CA VAL A 106 4.90 4.37 -21.20
C VAL A 106 6.10 3.82 -20.42
N PHE A 107 5.94 2.65 -19.79
CA PHE A 107 7.07 1.98 -19.16
C PHE A 107 8.11 1.55 -20.22
N ALA A 108 7.67 1.09 -21.39
CA ALA A 108 8.58 0.67 -22.44
C ALA A 108 9.38 1.85 -23.02
N ASP A 109 8.73 2.99 -23.18
CA ASP A 109 9.32 4.26 -23.62
C ASP A 109 8.48 5.43 -23.10
N ASN A 110 9.09 6.33 -22.33
CA ASN A 110 8.44 7.53 -21.80
C ASN A 110 8.20 8.66 -22.84
N GLY A 111 8.47 8.41 -24.12
CA GLY A 111 8.43 9.39 -25.21
C GLY A 111 9.78 10.06 -25.49
N ALA A 112 10.82 9.70 -24.73
CA ALA A 112 12.20 10.17 -24.91
C ALA A 112 13.20 8.99 -25.06
N GLY A 113 12.71 7.78 -25.33
CA GLY A 113 13.52 6.56 -25.41
C GLY A 113 13.95 6.01 -24.05
N VAL A 114 13.39 6.50 -22.94
CA VAL A 114 13.76 6.04 -21.58
C VAL A 114 12.77 5.00 -21.09
N ARG A 115 13.24 3.76 -20.98
CA ARG A 115 12.49 2.65 -20.39
C ARG A 115 12.47 2.77 -18.86
N GLY A 116 11.32 2.47 -18.26
CA GLY A 116 11.17 2.37 -16.81
C GLY A 116 11.24 3.69 -16.07
N ASP A 117 10.99 4.83 -16.73
CA ASP A 117 10.89 6.13 -16.06
C ASP A 117 9.68 6.14 -15.11
N MET A 118 9.94 6.01 -13.81
CA MET A 118 8.89 5.90 -12.81
C MET A 118 8.05 7.16 -12.66
N LYS A 119 8.58 8.35 -12.98
CA LYS A 119 7.77 9.57 -12.97
C LYS A 119 6.74 9.51 -14.10
N ALA A 120 7.16 9.11 -15.29
CA ALA A 120 6.27 8.96 -16.44
C ALA A 120 5.22 7.86 -16.22
N VAL A 121 5.64 6.70 -15.68
CA VAL A 121 4.74 5.57 -15.41
C VAL A 121 3.71 5.91 -14.33
N ILE A 122 4.12 6.49 -13.19
CA ILE A 122 3.18 6.89 -12.14
C ILE A 122 2.21 7.96 -12.66
N ARG A 123 2.69 8.91 -13.47
CA ARG A 123 1.81 9.90 -14.12
C ARG A 123 0.80 9.22 -15.04
N ALA A 124 1.23 8.27 -15.87
CA ALA A 124 0.35 7.54 -16.77
C ALA A 124 -0.72 6.76 -16.02
N ILE A 125 -0.38 6.17 -14.87
CA ILE A 125 -1.34 5.51 -13.97
C ILE A 125 -2.37 6.54 -13.45
N LEU A 126 -1.90 7.57 -12.75
CA LEU A 126 -2.81 8.47 -12.03
C LEU A 126 -3.67 9.38 -12.93
N LEU A 127 -3.23 9.61 -14.17
CA LEU A 127 -3.93 10.44 -15.15
C LEU A 127 -4.66 9.62 -16.23
N ASP A 128 -4.67 8.30 -16.12
CA ASP A 128 -5.41 7.46 -17.07
C ASP A 128 -6.93 7.77 -17.00
N ALA A 129 -7.60 7.70 -18.15
CA ALA A 129 -9.04 7.93 -18.23
C ALA A 129 -9.84 6.97 -17.34
N GLU A 130 -9.42 5.71 -17.20
CA GLU A 130 -10.08 4.73 -16.34
C GLU A 130 -9.91 5.09 -14.85
N ALA A 131 -8.74 5.60 -14.46
CA ALA A 131 -8.45 6.05 -13.10
C ALA A 131 -9.17 7.35 -12.72
N ARG A 132 -9.63 8.12 -13.72
CA ARG A 132 -10.22 9.45 -13.55
C ARG A 132 -11.73 9.49 -13.86
N SER A 133 -12.28 8.40 -14.38
CA SER A 133 -13.70 8.31 -14.75
C SER A 133 -14.61 8.26 -13.52
N GLU A 134 -15.71 9.02 -13.57
CA GLU A 134 -16.79 8.93 -12.58
C GLU A 134 -17.55 7.60 -12.69
N ASP A 135 -17.52 6.93 -13.85
CA ASP A 135 -18.14 5.62 -14.04
C ASP A 135 -17.56 4.56 -13.09
N ALA A 136 -16.29 4.72 -12.69
CA ALA A 136 -15.64 3.86 -11.72
C ALA A 136 -16.32 3.90 -10.34
N LEU A 137 -16.96 5.03 -9.97
CA LEU A 137 -17.68 5.14 -8.70
C LEU A 137 -18.90 4.21 -8.64
N ALA A 138 -19.57 4.03 -9.78
CA ALA A 138 -20.75 3.18 -9.92
C ALA A 138 -20.41 1.71 -10.27
N SER A 139 -19.21 1.45 -10.79
CA SER A 139 -18.80 0.11 -11.22
C SER A 139 -18.57 -0.84 -10.02
N PRO A 140 -19.22 -2.01 -9.97
CA PRO A 140 -19.00 -3.01 -8.91
C PRO A 140 -17.60 -3.63 -8.88
N GLY A 141 -16.87 -3.57 -10.01
CA GLY A 141 -15.51 -4.12 -10.12
C GLY A 141 -14.40 -3.10 -9.89
N ALA A 142 -14.74 -1.83 -9.74
CA ALA A 142 -13.80 -0.74 -9.59
C ALA A 142 -13.40 -0.49 -8.13
N GLY A 143 -12.26 0.17 -7.98
CA GLY A 143 -11.67 0.50 -6.69
C GLY A 143 -10.85 -0.63 -6.08
N LYS A 144 -10.51 -0.46 -4.80
CA LYS A 144 -9.77 -1.43 -3.99
C LYS A 144 -9.99 -1.17 -2.51
N LEU A 145 -9.75 -2.18 -1.68
CA LEU A 145 -9.72 -1.98 -0.24
C LEU A 145 -8.44 -1.20 0.13
N ARG A 146 -8.56 -0.18 0.98
CA ARG A 146 -7.43 0.59 1.50
C ARG A 146 -6.63 -0.29 2.46
N GLU A 147 -5.32 -0.36 2.26
CA GLU A 147 -4.41 -1.10 3.14
C GLU A 147 -4.44 -0.51 4.58
N PRO A 148 -4.32 -1.33 5.65
CA PRO A 148 -4.37 -0.83 7.03
C PRO A 148 -3.40 0.33 7.32
N VAL A 149 -2.17 0.29 6.80
CA VAL A 149 -1.20 1.40 6.96
C VAL A 149 -1.65 2.65 6.21
N MET A 150 -2.30 2.52 5.05
CA MET A 150 -2.87 3.66 4.33
C MET A 150 -4.01 4.32 5.11
N ARG A 151 -4.79 3.55 5.87
CA ARG A 151 -5.84 4.09 6.74
C ARG A 151 -5.25 4.91 7.90
N LEU A 152 -4.21 4.38 8.55
CA LEU A 152 -3.47 5.09 9.60
C LEU A 152 -2.88 6.40 9.06
N THR A 153 -2.17 6.33 7.93
CA THR A 153 -1.48 7.49 7.35
C THR A 153 -2.45 8.55 6.79
N ALA A 154 -3.64 8.16 6.34
CA ALA A 154 -4.70 9.10 5.99
C ALA A 154 -5.15 9.95 7.20
N TRP A 155 -5.43 9.31 8.34
CA TRP A 155 -5.71 10.02 9.59
C TRP A 155 -4.53 10.90 10.02
N ALA A 156 -3.32 10.33 9.99
CA ALA A 156 -2.12 11.03 10.46
C ALA A 156 -1.83 12.30 9.64
N ARG A 157 -2.04 12.23 8.32
CA ARG A 157 -1.89 13.36 7.40
C ARG A 157 -2.96 14.42 7.60
N LEU A 158 -4.23 14.03 7.75
CA LEU A 158 -5.32 14.98 8.00
C LEU A 158 -5.09 15.74 9.31
N CYS A 159 -4.70 15.03 10.37
CA CYS A 159 -4.65 15.58 11.72
C CYS A 159 -3.25 16.04 12.13
N ASN A 160 -2.38 16.34 11.15
CA ASN A 160 -1.01 16.82 11.35
C ASN A 160 -0.29 16.11 12.50
N VAL A 161 -0.30 14.77 12.50
CA VAL A 161 0.30 14.00 13.59
C VAL A 161 1.79 14.29 13.67
N THR A 162 2.28 14.61 14.86
CA THR A 162 3.69 14.92 15.13
C THR A 162 4.23 14.08 16.29
N SER A 163 5.55 13.91 16.32
CA SER A 163 6.32 13.33 17.44
C SER A 163 7.41 14.35 17.80
N PRO A 164 7.27 15.15 18.87
CA PRO A 164 8.22 16.20 19.23
C PRO A 164 9.65 15.70 19.46
N SER A 165 9.81 14.47 19.98
CA SER A 165 11.12 13.83 20.14
C SER A 165 11.67 13.23 18.84
N ASN A 166 10.86 13.23 17.76
CA ASN A 166 11.12 12.54 16.50
C ASN A 166 11.36 11.03 16.67
N ALA A 167 10.90 10.44 17.78
CA ALA A 167 11.07 9.01 18.07
C ALA A 167 10.02 8.14 17.37
N TRP A 168 8.85 8.68 17.03
CA TRP A 168 7.75 7.97 16.35
C TRP A 168 7.46 6.60 16.99
N ALA A 169 7.25 6.59 18.32
CA ALA A 169 7.14 5.39 19.14
C ALA A 169 5.81 4.61 18.96
N ILE A 170 5.33 4.48 17.71
CA ILE A 170 4.14 3.72 17.31
C ILE A 170 4.37 2.21 17.48
N GLY A 171 5.62 1.76 17.35
CA GLY A 171 6.01 0.36 17.53
C GLY A 171 5.59 -0.56 16.38
N ASP A 172 5.67 -1.87 16.61
CA ASP A 172 5.28 -2.87 15.63
C ASP A 172 3.75 -2.96 15.49
N THR A 173 3.24 -2.65 14.29
CA THR A 173 1.81 -2.70 13.97
C THR A 173 1.38 -4.00 13.28
N SER A 174 2.25 -5.00 13.19
CA SER A 174 2.02 -6.24 12.42
C SER A 174 1.05 -7.22 13.10
N ASN A 175 0.74 -7.06 14.38
CA ASN A 175 -0.17 -7.96 15.10
C ASN A 175 -1.64 -7.74 14.64
N PRO A 176 -2.30 -8.74 14.01
CA PRO A 176 -3.65 -8.59 13.48
C PRO A 176 -4.76 -8.64 14.55
N SER A 177 -4.45 -9.04 15.79
CA SER A 177 -5.43 -9.13 16.87
C SER A 177 -5.44 -7.88 17.77
N THR A 178 -4.39 -7.06 17.72
CA THR A 178 -4.24 -5.89 18.61
C THR A 178 -3.76 -4.62 17.91
N ARG A 179 -3.37 -4.70 16.63
CA ARG A 179 -2.81 -3.60 15.82
C ARG A 179 -3.40 -3.65 14.40
N LEU A 180 -2.63 -3.23 13.39
CA LEU A 180 -3.08 -3.08 12.01
C LEU A 180 -3.01 -4.38 11.19
N GLY A 181 -2.33 -5.42 11.66
CA GLY A 181 -2.02 -6.60 10.85
C GLY A 181 -1.04 -6.33 9.70
N GLN A 182 -0.42 -5.13 9.69
CA GLN A 182 0.51 -4.69 8.66
C GLN A 182 1.49 -3.68 9.30
N GLY A 183 2.79 -3.88 9.09
CA GLY A 183 3.85 -2.99 9.59
C GLY A 183 4.79 -2.52 8.48
N MET A 184 5.10 -1.22 8.42
CA MET A 184 6.03 -0.69 7.41
C MET A 184 7.40 -1.38 7.53
N GLY A 185 7.93 -1.88 6.40
CA GLY A 185 9.20 -2.61 6.36
C GLY A 185 9.15 -4.03 6.95
N ARG A 186 7.97 -4.55 7.29
CA ARG A 186 7.78 -5.87 7.95
C ARG A 186 6.99 -6.84 7.09
N SER A 187 7.21 -6.80 5.77
CA SER A 187 6.55 -7.74 4.86
C SER A 187 6.94 -9.19 5.22
N PRO A 188 5.98 -10.12 5.33
CA PRO A 188 6.26 -11.52 5.66
C PRO A 188 6.91 -12.28 4.49
N THR A 189 6.83 -11.76 3.27
CA THR A 189 7.36 -12.42 2.06
C THR A 189 7.96 -11.42 1.08
N VAL A 190 8.69 -11.93 0.08
CA VAL A 190 9.15 -11.14 -1.08
C VAL A 190 8.01 -10.65 -1.97
N PHE A 191 6.79 -11.20 -1.79
CA PHE A 191 5.58 -10.82 -2.53
C PHE A 191 4.71 -9.81 -1.79
N ASN A 192 5.29 -9.13 -0.79
CA ASN A 192 4.59 -8.20 0.10
C ASN A 192 3.61 -8.90 1.07
N PHE A 193 2.69 -8.16 1.69
CA PHE A 193 1.70 -8.67 2.65
C PHE A 193 0.61 -9.57 2.05
N PHE A 194 0.36 -9.45 0.75
CA PHE A 194 -0.72 -10.15 0.07
C PHE A 194 -0.42 -10.33 -1.41
N ARG A 195 -1.00 -11.38 -1.98
CA ARG A 195 -0.80 -11.80 -3.36
C ARG A 195 -1.63 -10.94 -4.30
N PRO A 196 -1.06 -10.41 -5.38
CA PRO A 196 -1.79 -9.60 -6.37
C PRO A 196 -2.99 -10.30 -7.03
N GLY A 197 -2.97 -11.63 -7.08
CA GLY A 197 -4.04 -12.46 -7.61
C GLY A 197 -4.99 -13.02 -6.56
N TYR A 198 -4.93 -12.57 -5.30
CA TYR A 198 -5.81 -13.10 -4.27
C TYR A 198 -7.26 -12.68 -4.54
N SER A 199 -8.15 -13.67 -4.49
CA SER A 199 -9.60 -13.48 -4.57
C SER A 199 -10.24 -14.19 -3.36
N PRO A 200 -11.09 -13.50 -2.57
CA PRO A 200 -11.70 -14.09 -1.39
C PRO A 200 -12.75 -15.14 -1.79
N ALA A 201 -12.48 -16.40 -1.46
CA ALA A 201 -13.34 -17.54 -1.84
C ALA A 201 -14.76 -17.42 -1.26
N GLY A 202 -15.75 -17.93 -2.01
CA GLY A 202 -17.16 -17.92 -1.57
C GLY A 202 -17.84 -16.55 -1.58
N THR A 203 -17.21 -15.54 -2.19
CA THR A 203 -17.77 -14.18 -2.29
C THR A 203 -18.22 -13.85 -3.72
N PRO A 204 -19.08 -12.83 -3.92
CA PRO A 204 -19.40 -12.31 -5.25
C PRO A 204 -18.17 -11.85 -6.06
N ILE A 205 -17.09 -11.42 -5.39
CA ILE A 205 -15.84 -11.03 -6.04
C ILE A 205 -15.24 -12.23 -6.78
N ALA A 206 -15.10 -13.36 -6.09
CA ALA A 206 -14.58 -14.59 -6.70
C ALA A 206 -15.52 -15.14 -7.79
N ALA A 207 -16.84 -15.07 -7.59
CA ALA A 207 -17.83 -15.50 -8.58
C ALA A 207 -17.76 -14.66 -9.88
N ALA A 208 -17.39 -13.38 -9.77
CA ALA A 208 -17.19 -12.48 -10.89
C ALA A 208 -15.79 -12.61 -11.55
N GLY A 209 -14.92 -13.50 -11.05
CA GLY A 209 -13.55 -13.65 -11.54
C GLY A 209 -12.63 -12.46 -11.21
N LEU A 210 -13.02 -11.63 -10.25
CA LEU A 210 -12.28 -10.46 -9.80
C LEU A 210 -11.28 -10.84 -8.71
N VAL A 211 -10.27 -9.99 -8.54
CA VAL A 211 -9.30 -10.06 -7.44
C VAL A 211 -9.53 -8.93 -6.45
N ALA A 212 -9.19 -9.17 -5.19
CA ALA A 212 -9.24 -8.17 -4.13
C ALA A 212 -8.09 -8.43 -3.14
N PRO A 213 -6.85 -8.09 -3.54
CA PRO A 213 -5.63 -8.56 -2.88
C PRO A 213 -5.55 -8.27 -1.38
N GLU A 214 -5.93 -7.05 -0.98
CA GLU A 214 -5.92 -6.56 0.40
C GLU A 214 -6.84 -7.37 1.34
N PHE A 215 -7.84 -8.10 0.81
CA PHE A 215 -8.67 -8.98 1.63
C PHE A 215 -7.92 -10.20 2.15
N GLN A 216 -6.74 -10.54 1.62
CA GLN A 216 -5.95 -11.66 2.15
C GLN A 216 -5.52 -11.46 3.61
N ILE A 217 -5.37 -10.20 4.04
CA ILE A 217 -5.02 -9.83 5.41
C ILE A 217 -6.21 -9.21 6.16
N THR A 218 -7.41 -9.23 5.58
CA THR A 218 -8.62 -8.66 6.17
C THR A 218 -9.58 -9.78 6.56
N ASN A 219 -9.73 -9.98 7.87
CA ASN A 219 -10.65 -10.91 8.50
C ASN A 219 -11.35 -10.27 9.71
N GLU A 220 -12.28 -11.00 10.33
CA GLU A 220 -13.11 -10.53 11.44
C GLU A 220 -12.26 -9.98 12.60
N GLN A 221 -11.15 -10.65 12.92
CA GLN A 221 -10.25 -10.23 13.99
C GLN A 221 -9.54 -8.92 13.64
N SER A 222 -8.98 -8.83 12.44
CA SER A 222 -8.21 -7.65 11.99
C SER A 222 -9.08 -6.39 11.86
N VAL A 223 -10.34 -6.54 11.48
CA VAL A 223 -11.29 -5.40 11.37
C VAL A 223 -11.56 -4.81 12.75
N ILE A 224 -11.82 -5.65 13.75
CA ILE A 224 -12.05 -5.20 15.14
C ILE A 224 -10.76 -4.61 15.72
N ALA A 225 -9.61 -5.27 15.50
CA ALA A 225 -8.31 -4.80 15.98
C ALA A 225 -7.95 -3.43 15.41
N TYR A 226 -8.21 -3.19 14.12
CA TYR A 226 -8.02 -1.90 13.47
C TYR A 226 -8.83 -0.80 14.17
N VAL A 227 -10.14 -1.03 14.39
CA VAL A 227 -11.02 -0.03 15.03
C VAL A 227 -10.54 0.27 16.45
N ASN A 228 -10.19 -0.74 17.25
CA ASN A 228 -9.71 -0.56 18.61
C ASN A 228 -8.35 0.17 18.67
N PHE A 229 -7.45 -0.16 17.75
CA PHE A 229 -6.15 0.51 17.64
C PHE A 229 -6.32 1.97 17.25
N MET A 230 -7.10 2.26 16.21
CA MET A 230 -7.36 3.64 15.77
C MET A 230 -8.11 4.42 16.84
N TYR A 231 -9.05 3.83 17.57
CA TYR A 231 -9.74 4.49 18.69
C TYR A 231 -8.75 5.00 19.74
N THR A 232 -7.78 4.17 20.12
CA THR A 232 -6.76 4.54 21.09
C THR A 232 -5.87 5.67 20.56
N LEU A 233 -5.44 5.57 19.30
CA LEU A 233 -4.60 6.59 18.64
C LEU A 233 -5.33 7.93 18.49
N VAL A 234 -6.59 7.90 18.06
CA VAL A 234 -7.41 9.09 17.87
C VAL A 234 -7.64 9.79 19.20
N ALA A 235 -7.95 9.04 20.26
CA ALA A 235 -8.24 9.61 21.57
C ALA A 235 -6.99 10.12 22.30
N ASN A 236 -5.89 9.36 22.28
CA ASN A 236 -4.77 9.58 23.19
C ASN A 236 -3.41 9.74 22.50
N GLY A 237 -3.29 9.38 21.23
CA GLY A 237 -2.00 9.17 20.56
C GLY A 237 -1.27 7.93 21.08
N ILE A 238 0.04 7.86 20.81
CA ILE A 238 0.91 6.79 21.29
C ILE A 238 2.32 7.32 21.56
N GLY A 239 2.85 7.07 22.76
CA GLY A 239 4.10 7.71 23.20
C GLY A 239 3.96 9.24 23.17
N ASP A 240 4.86 9.92 22.46
CA ASP A 240 4.79 11.36 22.19
C ASP A 240 4.12 11.69 20.84
N THR A 241 3.69 10.67 20.09
CA THR A 241 3.06 10.84 18.78
C THR A 241 1.59 11.22 18.98
N LYS A 242 1.23 12.45 18.63
CA LYS A 242 -0.11 13.01 18.86
C LYS A 242 -0.65 13.76 17.65
N ALA A 243 -1.96 13.70 17.48
CA ALA A 243 -2.69 14.47 16.48
C ALA A 243 -2.94 15.90 16.97
N ASP A 244 -2.98 16.83 16.01
CA ASP A 244 -3.51 18.18 16.19
C ASP A 244 -4.91 18.24 15.58
N TYR A 245 -5.92 18.41 16.45
CA TYR A 245 -7.32 18.53 16.04
C TYR A 245 -7.82 19.97 16.02
N THR A 246 -6.95 20.98 16.18
CA THR A 246 -7.36 22.39 16.32
C THR A 246 -8.28 22.84 15.18
N ALA A 247 -7.93 22.50 13.93
CA ALA A 247 -8.75 22.82 12.76
C ALA A 247 -10.14 22.16 12.82
N LEU A 248 -10.21 20.85 13.12
CA LEU A 248 -11.48 20.12 13.21
C LEU A 248 -12.32 20.56 14.41
N GLN A 249 -11.70 20.93 15.53
CA GLN A 249 -12.40 21.41 16.72
C GLN A 249 -13.13 22.74 16.46
N SER A 250 -12.62 23.58 15.55
CA SER A 250 -13.31 24.80 15.13
C SER A 250 -14.65 24.52 14.44
N LEU A 251 -14.81 23.33 13.84
CA LEU A 251 -16.04 22.89 13.17
C LEU A 251 -16.98 22.13 14.10
N ALA A 252 -16.53 21.75 15.30
CA ALA A 252 -17.25 20.81 16.16
C ALA A 252 -18.62 21.31 16.63
N GLY A 253 -18.88 22.61 16.60
CA GLY A 253 -20.18 23.21 16.93
C GLY A 253 -21.29 22.85 15.93
N ASP A 254 -20.94 22.48 14.70
CA ASP A 254 -21.87 22.11 13.63
C ASP A 254 -21.49 20.73 13.08
N SER A 255 -22.29 19.72 13.43
CA SER A 255 -22.05 18.34 13.01
C SER A 255 -22.13 18.18 11.49
N ALA A 256 -22.95 18.98 10.80
CA ALA A 256 -23.08 18.91 9.35
C ALA A 256 -21.83 19.42 8.64
N VAL A 257 -21.27 20.54 9.09
CA VAL A 257 -20.01 21.07 8.55
C VAL A 257 -18.84 20.13 8.85
N LEU A 258 -18.74 19.64 10.09
CA LEU A 258 -17.69 18.70 10.49
C LEU A 258 -17.71 17.41 9.64
N VAL A 259 -18.89 16.77 9.51
CA VAL A 259 -19.01 15.52 8.75
C VAL A 259 -18.81 15.73 7.25
N THR A 260 -19.21 16.88 6.71
CA THR A 260 -18.95 17.24 5.30
C THR A 260 -17.46 17.36 5.04
N GLU A 261 -16.71 18.02 5.93
CA GLU A 261 -15.25 18.15 5.82
C GLU A 261 -14.56 16.78 5.88
N LEU A 262 -14.94 15.93 6.84
CA LEU A 262 -14.37 14.58 6.95
C LEU A 262 -14.72 13.71 5.74
N ASN A 263 -15.95 13.81 5.22
CA ASN A 263 -16.35 13.11 4.01
C ASN A 263 -15.48 13.52 2.82
N LEU A 264 -15.26 14.82 2.64
CA LEU A 264 -14.44 15.35 1.55
C LEU A 264 -12.99 14.88 1.67
N VAL A 265 -12.36 15.04 2.83
CA VAL A 265 -10.91 14.87 2.95
C VAL A 265 -10.49 13.40 3.18
N LEU A 266 -11.27 12.61 3.90
CA LEU A 266 -10.94 11.19 4.17
C LEU A 266 -11.59 10.24 3.17
N ALA A 267 -12.86 10.49 2.83
CA ALA A 267 -13.67 9.58 2.03
C ALA A 267 -13.90 10.07 0.59
N ALA A 268 -13.26 11.17 0.16
CA ALA A 268 -13.40 11.75 -1.17
C ALA A 268 -14.88 11.99 -1.60
N GLY A 269 -15.73 12.35 -0.63
CA GLY A 269 -17.16 12.58 -0.86
C GLY A 269 -18.02 11.30 -0.94
N GLN A 270 -17.45 10.12 -0.73
CA GLN A 270 -18.11 8.83 -0.98
C GLN A 270 -18.99 8.33 0.17
N LEU A 271 -19.00 9.00 1.35
CA LEU A 271 -19.93 8.62 2.41
C LEU A 271 -21.37 8.82 1.95
N THR A 272 -22.18 7.77 2.06
CA THR A 272 -23.60 7.84 1.72
C THR A 272 -24.34 8.81 2.64
N ALA A 273 -25.50 9.33 2.20
CA ALA A 273 -26.33 10.20 3.04
C ALA A 273 -26.78 9.51 4.34
N ALA A 274 -26.96 8.19 4.31
CA ALA A 274 -27.26 7.38 5.49
C ALA A 274 -26.08 7.36 6.47
N THR A 275 -24.86 7.08 5.99
CA THR A 275 -23.64 7.08 6.81
C THR A 275 -23.35 8.46 7.39
N GLN A 276 -23.48 9.53 6.61
CA GLN A 276 -23.31 10.89 7.10
C GLN A 276 -24.34 11.24 8.19
N THR A 277 -25.60 10.83 8.03
CA THR A 277 -26.64 11.02 9.07
C THR A 277 -26.29 10.27 10.34
N ALA A 278 -25.92 9.00 10.24
CA ALA A 278 -25.54 8.19 11.41
C ALA A 278 -24.35 8.79 12.18
N ILE A 279 -23.35 9.34 11.47
CA ILE A 279 -22.22 10.03 12.10
C ILE A 279 -22.69 11.32 12.79
N ARG A 280 -23.53 12.13 12.14
CA ARG A 280 -24.07 13.36 12.75
C ARG A 280 -24.88 13.07 14.00
N ASP A 281 -25.77 12.10 13.96
CA ASP A 281 -26.58 11.71 15.11
C ASP A 281 -25.70 11.29 16.31
N ALA A 282 -24.61 10.57 16.04
CA ALA A 282 -23.64 10.20 17.06
C ALA A 282 -22.87 11.43 17.62
N VAL A 283 -22.47 12.37 16.75
CA VAL A 283 -21.83 13.63 17.16
C VAL A 283 -22.79 14.48 18.02
N ASP A 284 -24.05 14.59 17.60
CA ASP A 284 -25.05 15.42 18.26
C ASP A 284 -25.61 14.82 19.55
N SER A 285 -25.37 13.52 19.79
CA SER A 285 -25.57 12.91 21.10
C SER A 285 -24.68 13.50 22.21
N ILE A 286 -23.59 14.19 21.84
CA ILE A 286 -22.71 14.91 22.78
C ILE A 286 -23.12 16.39 22.78
N PRO A 287 -23.71 16.92 23.87
CA PRO A 287 -24.07 18.34 23.94
C PRO A 287 -22.86 19.24 23.72
N ALA A 288 -23.01 20.32 22.96
CA ALA A 288 -21.94 21.30 22.71
C ALA A 288 -21.43 21.97 24.00
N THR A 289 -22.23 21.94 25.08
CA THR A 289 -21.90 22.46 26.41
C THR A 289 -21.21 21.44 27.32
N ALA A 290 -21.07 20.18 26.90
CA ALA A 290 -20.43 19.15 27.70
C ALA A 290 -18.93 19.45 27.89
N THR A 291 -18.35 18.98 29.00
CA THR A 291 -16.91 19.05 29.22
C THR A 291 -16.19 18.34 28.08
N ASN A 292 -15.21 19.01 27.47
CA ASN A 292 -14.46 18.52 26.30
C ASN A 292 -15.34 18.21 25.06
N ALA A 293 -16.52 18.83 24.93
CA ALA A 293 -17.45 18.58 23.84
C ALA A 293 -16.78 18.62 22.46
N ALA A 294 -15.98 19.65 22.17
CA ALA A 294 -15.31 19.78 20.87
C ALA A 294 -14.39 18.59 20.57
N VAL A 295 -13.59 18.14 21.55
CA VAL A 295 -12.69 16.99 21.41
C VAL A 295 -13.48 15.71 21.17
N ASN A 296 -14.52 15.46 21.97
CA ASN A 296 -15.31 14.23 21.89
C ASN A 296 -16.12 14.17 20.59
N ARG A 297 -16.69 15.30 20.14
CA ARG A 297 -17.43 15.43 18.88
C ARG A 297 -16.53 15.19 17.66
N VAL A 298 -15.31 15.73 17.66
CA VAL A 298 -14.31 15.42 16.62
C VAL A 298 -13.89 13.95 16.66
N GLY A 299 -13.61 13.42 17.85
CA GLY A 299 -13.17 12.03 18.02
C GLY A 299 -14.17 11.02 17.50
N ILE A 300 -15.46 11.17 17.82
CA ILE A 300 -16.51 10.27 17.33
C ILE A 300 -16.73 10.39 15.82
N ALA A 301 -16.71 11.62 15.28
CA ALA A 301 -16.84 11.85 13.84
C ALA A 301 -15.70 11.19 13.05
N LEU A 302 -14.45 11.36 13.51
CA LEU A 302 -13.27 10.73 12.94
C LEU A 302 -13.36 9.21 13.02
N MET A 303 -13.66 8.65 14.20
CA MET A 303 -13.67 7.21 14.39
C MET A 303 -14.72 6.50 13.54
N LEU A 304 -15.93 7.06 13.47
CA LEU A 304 -16.99 6.48 12.63
C LEU A 304 -16.67 6.63 11.14
N THR A 305 -16.05 7.74 10.73
CA THR A 305 -15.57 7.90 9.35
C THR A 305 -14.50 6.85 9.02
N LEU A 306 -13.48 6.69 9.87
CA LEU A 306 -12.39 5.72 9.69
C LEU A 306 -12.87 4.26 9.73
N ALA A 307 -13.97 3.99 10.44
CA ALA A 307 -14.59 2.67 10.51
C ALA A 307 -15.59 2.39 9.37
N SER A 308 -15.97 3.40 8.58
CA SER A 308 -16.96 3.23 7.52
C SER A 308 -16.42 2.41 6.33
N PRO A 309 -17.22 1.50 5.75
CA PRO A 309 -16.86 0.81 4.52
C PRO A 309 -16.52 1.75 3.36
N GLU A 310 -17.23 2.88 3.25
CA GLU A 310 -17.02 3.89 2.20
C GLU A 310 -15.68 4.62 2.35
N PHE A 311 -15.16 4.79 3.57
CA PHE A 311 -13.77 5.17 3.75
C PHE A 311 -12.84 3.99 3.43
N MET A 312 -13.13 2.78 3.92
CA MET A 312 -12.20 1.66 3.74
C MET A 312 -11.99 1.27 2.28
N VAL A 313 -12.94 1.54 1.38
CA VAL A 313 -12.81 1.31 -0.07
C VAL A 313 -12.37 2.60 -0.75
N VAL A 314 -11.37 2.51 -1.62
CA VAL A 314 -10.96 3.59 -2.51
C VAL A 314 -11.57 3.34 -3.87
N LYS A 315 -12.36 4.27 -4.39
CA LYS A 315 -12.80 4.33 -5.78
C LYS A 315 -12.31 5.61 -6.43
#